data_AF-A0A545VNH1-F1
#
_entry.id   AF-A0A545VNH1-F1
#
_cell.length_a   1.000
_cell.length_b   1.000
_cell.length_c   1.000
_cell.angle_alpha   90.00
_cell.angle_beta   90.00
_cell.angle_gamma   90.00
#
_symmetry.space_group_name_H-M   'P 1'
#
loop_
_entity.id
_entity.type
_entity.pdbx_description
1 polymer ?
#
loop_
_entity_poly.entity_id
_entity_poly.type
_entity_poly.pdbx_seq_one_letter_code
_entity_poly.pdbx_strand_id
1 'polypeptide(L)'
;MRSFILPSALSAFCLAASVAGQWTGSYNTTDVPRGQDPAAKCWIDSLDSSKGDYTAVYPCTCTGGKVAPDCNWKDVDAIVFNSVRDATCKCATTKSFYAEPEELLAYGKSQPNAVRQCICDPGKEPAGADGLLVPAPNCWCPSKALKENSGLQEATAPAASPVAIPSDLKDCHDEIEASKINLKANCDQILSKRLRELPEDIKPLLPSCTFPRFIDVCGLLIKGRK
;
A
#
# COMPACT_ATOMS: atom_id res chain seq x y z
N MET A 1 71.55 15.35 2.32
CA MET A 1 70.38 14.69 2.93
C MET A 1 69.14 15.27 2.29
N ARG A 2 68.40 14.48 1.50
CA ARG A 2 67.16 14.91 0.81
C ARG A 2 65.97 14.51 1.68
N SER A 3 65.26 15.49 2.22
CA SER A 3 63.98 15.27 2.90
C SER A 3 62.87 15.15 1.86
N PHE A 4 62.22 13.98 1.82
CA PHE A 4 60.97 13.75 1.10
C PHE A 4 59.81 14.27 1.96
N ILE A 5 59.03 15.22 1.43
CA ILE A 5 57.74 15.62 2.01
C ILE A 5 56.66 15.07 1.06
N LEU A 6 55.93 14.06 1.52
CA LEU A 6 54.71 13.55 0.88
C LEU A 6 53.55 14.50 1.21
N PRO A 7 52.77 15.01 0.24
CA PRO A 7 51.54 15.73 0.53
C PRO A 7 50.44 14.75 0.93
N SER A 8 49.87 15.03 2.10
CA SER A 8 48.76 14.35 2.73
C SER A 8 47.54 14.20 1.81
N ALA A 9 47.00 12.99 1.74
CA ALA A 9 45.69 12.71 1.16
C ALA A 9 44.61 13.39 2.01
N LEU A 10 44.04 14.48 1.49
CA LEU A 10 42.80 15.06 1.99
C LEU A 10 41.64 14.14 1.60
N SER A 11 41.33 13.17 2.45
CA SER A 11 40.08 12.41 2.36
C SER A 11 38.90 13.36 2.52
N ALA A 12 38.20 13.62 1.42
CA ALA A 12 36.91 14.27 1.40
C ALA A 12 35.91 13.40 2.18
N PHE A 13 35.73 13.71 3.46
CA PHE A 13 34.59 13.23 4.23
C PHE A 13 33.33 13.89 3.68
N CYS A 14 32.66 13.22 2.74
CA CYS A 14 31.26 13.53 2.42
C CYS A 14 30.43 13.20 3.67
N LEU A 15 30.16 14.22 4.48
CA LEU A 15 29.14 14.17 5.53
C LEU A 15 27.80 13.87 4.84
N ALA A 16 27.32 12.63 4.98
CA ALA A 16 25.94 12.29 4.68
C ALA A 16 25.06 12.95 5.75
N ALA A 17 24.82 14.26 5.58
CA ALA A 17 23.75 14.94 6.28
C ALA A 17 22.45 14.28 5.83
N SER A 18 21.84 13.51 6.73
CA SER A 18 20.53 12.92 6.53
C SER A 18 19.55 14.08 6.33
N VAL A 19 19.20 14.36 5.08
CA VAL A 19 18.26 15.44 4.77
C VAL A 19 16.90 14.97 5.28
N ALA A 20 16.37 15.61 6.31
CA ALA A 20 14.98 15.39 6.72
C ALA A 20 14.10 15.62 5.48
N GLY A 21 13.27 14.63 5.13
CA GLY A 21 12.48 14.66 3.90
C GLY A 21 13.08 13.89 2.72
N GLN A 22 14.00 12.94 2.91
CA GLN A 22 14.38 12.01 1.85
C GLN A 22 13.50 10.75 1.85
N TRP A 23 13.13 10.29 0.66
CA TRP A 23 12.49 8.98 0.47
C TRP A 23 13.50 7.85 0.67
N THR A 24 13.09 6.81 1.40
CA THR A 24 13.88 5.58 1.59
C THR A 24 13.04 4.33 1.39
N GLY A 25 13.69 3.17 1.22
CA GLY A 25 13.03 1.89 0.94
C GLY A 25 12.87 1.64 -0.54
N SER A 26 11.74 1.08 -0.94
CA SER A 26 11.40 0.79 -2.34
C SER A 26 9.90 0.86 -2.53
N TYR A 27 9.44 1.26 -3.71
CA TYR A 27 8.02 1.25 -4.05
C TYR A 27 7.62 -0.08 -4.69
N ASN A 28 6.33 -0.38 -4.76
CA ASN A 28 5.82 -1.56 -5.45
C ASN A 28 4.57 -1.20 -6.24
N THR A 29 4.59 -1.35 -7.56
CA THR A 29 3.44 -1.09 -8.44
C THR A 29 2.65 -2.35 -8.80
N THR A 30 3.03 -3.51 -8.24
CA THR A 30 2.32 -4.78 -8.44
C THR A 30 0.86 -4.60 -8.06
N ASP A 31 -0.03 -4.98 -8.99
CA ASP A 31 -1.45 -4.90 -8.76
C ASP A 31 -1.87 -5.83 -7.61
N VAL A 32 -2.75 -5.34 -6.74
CA VAL A 32 -3.35 -6.15 -5.67
C VAL A 32 -4.88 -6.16 -5.82
N PRO A 33 -5.58 -7.22 -5.36
CA PRO A 33 -7.03 -7.28 -5.48
C PRO A 33 -7.70 -6.07 -4.82
N ARG A 34 -8.66 -5.46 -5.53
CA ARG A 34 -9.42 -4.31 -5.04
C ARG A 34 -10.18 -4.66 -3.76
N GLY A 35 -10.10 -3.79 -2.74
CA GLY A 35 -10.79 -3.99 -1.47
C GLY A 35 -10.31 -5.20 -0.68
N GLN A 36 -9.12 -5.73 -1.00
CA GLN A 36 -8.40 -6.61 -0.10
C GLN A 36 -7.73 -5.76 0.98
N ASP A 37 -8.00 -6.10 2.24
CA ASP A 37 -7.32 -5.47 3.36
C ASP A 37 -5.82 -5.76 3.28
N PRO A 38 -4.95 -4.75 3.45
CA PRO A 38 -3.53 -4.97 3.60
C PRO A 38 -3.25 -5.81 4.85
N ALA A 39 -2.05 -6.38 4.95
CA ALA A 39 -1.65 -7.12 6.15
C ALA A 39 -1.80 -6.25 7.40
N ALA A 40 -2.13 -6.83 8.56
CA ALA A 40 -2.47 -6.08 9.77
C ALA A 40 -1.39 -5.03 10.16
N LYS A 41 -0.11 -5.36 9.97
CA LYS A 41 1.04 -4.48 10.23
C LYS A 41 1.11 -3.25 9.31
N CYS A 42 0.41 -3.26 8.18
CA CYS A 42 0.46 -2.25 7.14
C CYS A 42 -0.59 -1.16 7.34
N TRP A 43 -1.65 -1.43 8.10
CA TRP A 43 -2.69 -0.44 8.37
C TRP A 43 -2.11 0.81 9.02
N ILE A 44 -2.71 1.94 8.64
CA ILE A 44 -2.63 3.18 9.41
C ILE A 44 -3.84 3.20 10.35
N ASP A 45 -3.71 3.83 11.51
CA ASP A 45 -4.70 3.72 12.58
C ASP A 45 -6.08 4.24 12.15
N SER A 46 -6.07 5.29 11.33
CA SER A 46 -7.26 5.99 10.84
C SER A 46 -8.05 5.27 9.75
N LEU A 47 -7.50 4.18 9.20
CA LEU A 47 -8.18 3.30 8.24
C LEU A 47 -8.43 1.89 8.79
N ASP A 48 -7.94 1.59 9.99
CA ASP A 48 -8.18 0.31 10.64
C ASP A 48 -9.59 0.29 11.27
N SER A 49 -10.54 -0.37 10.60
CA SER A 49 -11.92 -0.51 11.09
C SER A 49 -12.03 -1.17 12.47
N SER A 50 -11.00 -1.90 12.93
CA SER A 50 -10.98 -2.47 14.28
C SER A 50 -10.70 -1.42 15.37
N LYS A 51 -10.23 -0.23 14.98
CA LYS A 51 -9.90 0.89 15.87
C LYS A 51 -10.97 1.98 15.95
N GLY A 52 -12.03 1.87 15.15
CA GLY A 52 -13.18 2.78 15.18
C GLY A 52 -13.52 3.37 13.82
N ASP A 53 -14.12 4.55 13.82
CA ASP A 53 -14.52 5.26 12.60
C ASP A 53 -13.32 5.71 11.77
N TYR A 54 -13.52 5.79 10.45
CA TYR A 54 -12.53 6.29 9.52
C TYR A 54 -12.22 7.78 9.79
N THR A 55 -10.99 8.06 10.22
CA THR A 55 -10.53 9.41 10.61
C THR A 55 -9.39 9.95 9.75
N ALA A 56 -9.10 9.28 8.64
CA ALA A 56 -7.94 9.63 7.81
C ALA A 56 -8.07 11.04 7.21
N VAL A 57 -6.93 11.68 7.04
CA VAL A 57 -6.84 13.01 6.40
C VAL A 57 -6.27 12.87 5.00
N TYR A 58 -6.89 13.58 4.04
CA TYR A 58 -6.54 13.56 2.63
C TYR A 58 -7.22 14.73 1.90
N PRO A 59 -6.72 15.14 0.71
CA PRO A 59 -5.45 14.70 0.11
C PRO A 59 -4.25 15.29 0.85
N CYS A 60 -3.16 14.53 0.88
CA CYS A 60 -1.88 14.95 1.43
C CYS A 60 -0.78 15.00 0.36
N THR A 61 0.16 15.90 0.54
CA THR A 61 1.43 15.94 -0.21
C THR A 61 2.56 15.62 0.75
N CYS A 62 3.33 14.58 0.43
CA CYS A 62 4.45 14.08 1.22
C CYS A 62 5.77 14.29 0.47
N THR A 63 6.85 14.60 1.19
CA THR A 63 8.15 14.90 0.57
C THR A 63 9.23 13.89 0.90
N GLY A 64 9.00 13.03 1.89
CA GLY A 64 9.89 11.96 2.28
C GLY A 64 9.20 10.98 3.22
N GLY A 65 9.93 9.94 3.60
CA GLY A 65 9.45 8.84 4.42
C GLY A 65 10.04 7.51 3.99
N LYS A 66 9.72 6.46 4.75
CA LYS A 66 10.13 5.08 4.49
C LYS A 66 9.00 4.31 3.82
N VAL A 67 9.20 3.92 2.57
CA VAL A 67 8.22 3.13 1.80
C VAL A 67 8.39 1.64 2.11
N ALA A 68 7.28 0.97 2.42
CA ALA A 68 7.22 -0.46 2.67
C ALA A 68 6.60 -1.19 1.45
N PRO A 69 7.41 -1.82 0.58
CA PRO A 69 6.93 -2.41 -0.68
C PRO A 69 6.13 -3.71 -0.49
N ASP A 70 6.18 -4.32 0.69
CA ASP A 70 5.38 -5.48 1.10
C ASP A 70 3.99 -5.08 1.64
N CYS A 71 3.74 -3.77 1.78
CA CYS A 71 2.49 -3.21 2.24
C CYS A 71 1.84 -2.43 1.10
N ASN A 72 1.03 -3.14 0.31
CA ASN A 72 0.24 -2.58 -0.79
C ASN A 72 -1.24 -2.64 -0.47
N TRP A 73 -1.98 -1.63 -0.93
CA TRP A 73 -3.43 -1.59 -0.84
C TRP A 73 -4.00 -0.97 -2.11
N LYS A 74 -5.11 -1.53 -2.61
CA LYS A 74 -5.83 -0.98 -3.77
C LYS A 74 -7.19 -0.49 -3.34
N ASP A 75 -7.40 0.81 -3.46
CA ASP A 75 -8.63 1.46 -3.05
C ASP A 75 -9.79 1.19 -4.02
N VAL A 76 -10.92 1.85 -3.75
CA VAL A 76 -12.12 1.74 -4.59
C VAL A 76 -11.94 2.35 -5.98
N ASP A 77 -11.06 3.33 -6.16
CA ASP A 77 -10.79 3.96 -7.45
C ASP A 77 -9.67 3.25 -8.22
N ALA A 78 -9.32 2.03 -7.80
CA ALA A 78 -8.30 1.17 -8.38
C ALA A 78 -6.88 1.77 -8.33
N ILE A 79 -6.63 2.69 -7.40
CA ILE A 79 -5.31 3.26 -7.14
C ILE A 79 -4.56 2.30 -6.20
N VAL A 80 -3.36 1.88 -6.61
CA VAL A 80 -2.45 1.12 -5.76
C VAL A 80 -1.63 2.09 -4.91
N PHE A 81 -1.63 1.86 -3.61
CA PHE A 81 -0.86 2.61 -2.63
C PHE A 81 0.22 1.73 -2.01
N ASN A 82 1.37 2.32 -1.67
CA ASN A 82 2.32 1.75 -0.74
C ASN A 82 2.18 2.42 0.62
N SER A 83 2.38 1.63 1.68
CA SER A 83 2.47 2.16 3.03
C SER A 83 3.77 2.96 3.20
N VAL A 84 3.67 4.12 3.84
CA VAL A 84 4.78 5.00 4.18
C VAL A 84 4.79 5.24 5.69
N ARG A 85 5.97 5.20 6.29
CA ARG A 85 6.22 5.54 7.70
C ARG A 85 7.18 6.71 7.78
N ASP A 86 7.19 7.39 8.92
CA ASP A 86 8.05 8.56 9.17
C ASP A 86 7.90 9.63 8.07
N ALA A 87 6.68 9.74 7.53
CA ALA A 87 6.40 10.61 6.40
C ALA A 87 6.39 12.09 6.83
N THR A 88 6.94 12.95 5.98
CA THR A 88 6.84 14.40 6.13
C THR A 88 5.81 14.91 5.15
N CYS A 89 4.64 15.33 5.65
CA CYS A 89 3.51 15.68 4.80
C CYS A 89 2.78 16.94 5.26
N LYS A 90 2.01 17.51 4.32
CA LYS A 90 0.96 18.50 4.57
C LYS A 90 -0.33 18.00 3.95
N CYS A 91 -1.48 18.23 4.59
CA CYS A 91 -2.78 17.75 4.12
C CYS A 91 -3.81 18.88 4.04
N ALA A 92 -4.75 18.72 3.11
CA ALA A 92 -5.93 19.57 3.04
C ALA A 92 -6.91 19.26 4.18
N THR A 93 -7.76 20.24 4.49
CA THR A 93 -8.90 20.10 5.43
C THR A 93 -10.20 19.71 4.71
N THR A 94 -10.21 19.69 3.38
CA THR A 94 -11.40 19.57 2.52
C THR A 94 -12.01 18.18 2.49
N LYS A 95 -11.24 17.13 2.83
CA LYS A 95 -11.64 15.71 2.73
C LYS A 95 -12.10 15.28 1.34
N SER A 96 -11.65 15.96 0.29
CA SER A 96 -11.96 15.63 -1.11
C SER A 96 -10.70 15.20 -1.83
N PHE A 97 -10.54 13.89 -2.04
CA PHE A 97 -9.29 13.27 -2.51
C PHE A 97 -8.74 13.87 -3.83
N TYR A 98 -9.63 14.25 -4.74
CA TYR A 98 -9.26 14.84 -6.04
C TYR A 98 -9.24 16.37 -6.06
N ALA A 99 -9.70 17.03 -4.99
CA ALA A 99 -9.74 18.49 -4.90
C ALA A 99 -8.65 18.99 -3.94
N GLU A 100 -7.43 19.07 -4.45
CA GLU A 100 -6.31 19.69 -3.74
C GLU A 100 -6.46 21.22 -3.74
N PRO A 101 -6.50 21.88 -2.57
CA PRO A 101 -6.57 23.34 -2.48
C PRO A 101 -5.27 23.98 -2.97
N GLU A 102 -5.33 25.27 -3.34
CA GLU A 102 -4.22 25.99 -3.96
C GLU A 102 -2.96 26.00 -3.07
N GLU A 103 -3.13 26.07 -1.76
CA GLU A 103 -2.05 26.07 -0.78
C GLU A 103 -1.30 24.73 -0.77
N LEU A 104 -2.03 23.60 -0.88
CA LEU A 104 -1.42 22.28 -0.94
C LEU A 104 -0.68 22.06 -2.27
N LEU A 105 -1.25 22.56 -3.36
CA LEU A 105 -0.60 22.56 -4.68
C LEU A 105 0.68 23.39 -4.68
N ALA A 106 0.63 24.59 -4.08
CA ALA A 106 1.79 25.47 -3.95
C ALA A 106 2.89 24.83 -3.11
N TYR A 107 2.52 24.21 -1.98
CA TYR A 107 3.43 23.42 -1.16
C TYR A 107 4.10 22.33 -2.02
N GLY A 108 3.33 21.49 -2.70
CA GLY A 108 3.88 20.41 -3.53
C GLY A 108 4.83 20.90 -4.64
N LYS A 109 4.53 22.02 -5.30
CA LYS A 109 5.41 22.62 -6.32
C LYS A 109 6.73 23.15 -5.73
N SER A 110 6.71 23.60 -4.48
CA SER A 110 7.90 24.13 -3.80
C SER A 110 8.86 23.06 -3.31
N GLN A 111 8.40 21.80 -3.22
CA GLN A 111 9.14 20.71 -2.62
C GLN A 111 9.67 19.76 -3.71
N PRO A 112 10.98 19.45 -3.73
CA PRO A 112 11.48 18.42 -4.62
C PRO A 112 10.89 17.07 -4.23
N ASN A 113 10.67 16.20 -5.23
CA ASN A 113 10.24 14.81 -5.01
C ASN A 113 8.90 14.67 -4.26
N ALA A 114 8.03 15.67 -4.37
CA ALA A 114 6.73 15.67 -3.72
C ALA A 114 5.82 14.57 -4.31
N VAL A 115 5.26 13.74 -3.44
CA VAL A 115 4.27 12.71 -3.76
C VAL A 115 2.91 13.19 -3.28
N ARG A 116 1.99 13.40 -4.22
CA ARG A 116 0.66 13.96 -3.98
C ARG A 116 -0.39 12.87 -3.78
N GLN A 117 -1.55 13.28 -3.26
CA GLN A 117 -2.71 12.42 -3.03
C GLN A 117 -2.44 11.25 -2.07
N CYS A 118 -1.57 11.46 -1.08
CA CYS A 118 -1.43 10.50 0.02
C CYS A 118 -2.62 10.62 0.99
N ILE A 119 -2.84 9.55 1.76
CA ILE A 119 -3.85 9.45 2.82
C ILE A 119 -3.08 9.17 4.11
N CYS A 120 -3.28 9.96 5.16
CA CYS A 120 -2.48 9.87 6.38
C CYS A 120 -3.33 9.78 7.64
N ASP A 121 -2.72 9.29 8.72
CA ASP A 121 -3.28 9.40 10.06
C ASP A 121 -3.41 10.88 10.47
N PRO A 122 -4.49 11.27 11.16
CA PRO A 122 -4.67 12.65 11.60
C PRO A 122 -3.55 13.05 12.58
N GLY A 123 -3.09 14.29 12.44
CA GLY A 123 -2.22 14.92 13.44
C GLY A 123 -3.00 15.34 14.67
N LYS A 124 -2.27 15.75 15.71
CA LYS A 124 -2.86 16.30 16.94
C LYS A 124 -3.10 17.82 16.85
N GLU A 125 -2.32 18.48 16.01
CA GLU A 125 -2.31 19.93 15.88
C GLU A 125 -3.37 20.39 14.88
N PRO A 126 -3.99 21.56 15.11
CA PRO A 126 -4.89 22.18 14.15
C PRO A 126 -4.13 22.61 12.88
N ALA A 127 -4.87 23.07 11.86
CA ALA A 127 -4.28 23.61 10.65
C ALA A 127 -3.39 24.81 10.96
N GLY A 128 -2.25 24.89 10.27
CA GLY A 128 -1.31 25.98 10.41
C GLY A 128 -1.81 27.27 9.76
N ALA A 129 -0.97 28.31 9.81
CA ALA A 129 -1.26 29.60 9.15
C ALA A 129 -1.38 29.49 7.62
N ASP A 130 -0.85 28.41 7.03
CA ASP A 130 -0.98 28.06 5.61
C ASP A 130 -2.33 27.37 5.30
N GLY A 131 -3.21 27.19 6.28
CA GLY A 131 -4.48 26.48 6.12
C GLY A 131 -4.33 24.96 5.95
N LEU A 132 -3.11 24.43 6.08
CA LEU A 132 -2.81 23.01 5.89
C LEU A 132 -2.60 22.30 7.24
N LEU A 133 -3.02 21.05 7.30
CA LEU A 133 -2.79 20.16 8.43
C LEU A 133 -1.40 19.54 8.33
N VAL A 134 -0.75 19.34 9.47
CA VAL A 134 0.41 18.44 9.60
C VAL A 134 -0.14 17.10 10.12
N PRO A 135 -0.16 16.03 9.30
CA PRO A 135 -0.67 14.74 9.74
C PRO A 135 0.33 14.03 10.67
N ALA A 136 -0.11 12.91 11.24
CA ALA A 136 0.81 11.93 11.82
C ALA A 136 1.67 11.27 10.71
N PRO A 137 2.82 10.64 11.05
CA PRO A 137 3.81 10.21 10.06
C PRO A 137 3.44 8.95 9.27
N ASN A 138 2.31 8.31 9.56
CA ASN A 138 1.88 7.08 8.91
C ASN A 138 0.91 7.42 7.78
N CYS A 139 1.26 7.01 6.56
CA CYS A 139 0.48 7.31 5.37
C CYS A 139 0.40 6.13 4.41
N TRP A 140 -0.55 6.22 3.49
CA TRP A 140 -0.61 5.48 2.24
C TRP A 140 -0.38 6.47 1.10
N CYS A 141 0.62 6.22 0.25
CA CYS A 141 0.93 7.08 -0.90
C CYS A 141 0.79 6.31 -2.21
N PRO A 142 0.26 6.92 -3.29
CA PRO A 142 0.05 6.23 -4.56
C PRO A 142 1.36 5.69 -5.13
N SER A 143 1.42 4.39 -5.45
CA SER A 143 2.64 3.71 -5.93
C SER A 143 3.14 4.31 -7.24
N LYS A 144 2.24 4.77 -8.12
CA LYS A 144 2.60 5.46 -9.37
C LYS A 144 3.26 6.82 -9.09
N ALA A 145 2.73 7.60 -8.16
CA ALA A 145 3.31 8.88 -7.79
C ALA A 145 4.67 8.71 -7.09
N LEU A 146 4.82 7.67 -6.26
CA LEU A 146 6.11 7.26 -5.69
C LEU A 146 7.11 6.92 -6.79
N LYS A 147 6.73 6.10 -7.77
CA LYS A 147 7.57 5.76 -8.93
C LYS A 147 8.07 6.98 -9.69
N GLU A 148 7.19 7.96 -9.92
CA GLU A 148 7.50 9.14 -10.72
C GLU A 148 8.34 10.18 -9.97
N ASN A 149 8.17 10.32 -8.64
CA ASN A 149 8.69 11.47 -7.91
C ASN A 149 9.70 11.11 -6.81
N SER A 150 9.70 9.90 -6.25
CA SER A 150 10.50 9.61 -5.04
C SER A 150 11.99 9.38 -5.30
N GLY A 151 12.38 9.06 -6.54
CA GLY A 151 13.73 8.61 -6.88
C GLY A 151 14.08 7.21 -6.35
N LEU A 152 13.13 6.48 -5.77
CA LEU A 152 13.32 5.11 -5.30
C LEU A 152 13.35 4.12 -6.46
N GLN A 153 13.81 2.90 -6.18
CA GLN A 153 13.69 1.78 -7.10
C GLN A 153 12.41 0.98 -6.82
N GLU A 154 11.89 0.35 -7.86
CA GLU A 154 10.83 -0.64 -7.70
C GLU A 154 11.39 -1.85 -6.95
N ALA A 155 10.68 -2.30 -5.92
CA ALA A 155 10.99 -3.54 -5.25
C ALA A 155 10.88 -4.66 -6.27
N THR A 156 11.92 -5.48 -6.36
CA THR A 156 11.84 -6.74 -7.09
C THR A 156 10.73 -7.54 -6.43
N ALA A 157 9.66 -7.82 -7.19
CA ALA A 157 8.46 -8.44 -6.65
C ALA A 157 8.85 -9.65 -5.78
N PRO A 158 8.51 -9.68 -4.47
CA PRO A 158 8.48 -10.95 -3.80
C PRO A 158 7.47 -11.78 -4.60
N ALA A 159 7.92 -12.88 -5.20
CA ALA A 159 7.00 -13.85 -5.77
C ALA A 159 5.92 -14.09 -4.71
N ALA A 160 4.65 -13.87 -5.08
CA ALA A 160 3.55 -14.31 -4.23
C ALA A 160 3.89 -15.75 -3.85
N SER A 161 4.20 -15.98 -2.57
CA SER A 161 4.58 -17.33 -2.15
C SER A 161 3.39 -18.20 -2.53
N PRO A 162 3.55 -19.19 -3.42
CA PRO A 162 2.43 -20.00 -3.83
C PRO A 162 1.86 -20.61 -2.57
N VAL A 163 0.58 -20.35 -2.28
CA VAL A 163 -0.13 -21.11 -1.25
C VAL A 163 -0.01 -22.56 -1.70
N ALA A 164 0.64 -23.39 -0.90
CA ALA A 164 0.78 -24.80 -1.23
C ALA A 164 -0.62 -25.42 -1.20
N ILE A 165 -1.24 -25.53 -2.38
CA ILE A 165 -2.56 -26.15 -2.52
C ILE A 165 -2.36 -27.67 -2.40
N PRO A 166 -3.03 -28.33 -1.45
CA PRO A 166 -3.08 -29.78 -1.38
C PRO A 166 -3.47 -30.37 -2.75
N SER A 167 -2.84 -31.47 -3.16
CA SER A 167 -3.03 -32.05 -4.50
C SER A 167 -4.49 -32.41 -4.79
N ASP A 168 -5.27 -32.73 -3.76
CA ASP A 168 -6.70 -33.05 -3.82
C ASP A 168 -7.61 -31.83 -4.03
N LEU A 169 -7.08 -30.62 -3.87
CA LEU A 169 -7.77 -29.35 -4.10
C LEU A 169 -7.28 -28.60 -5.34
N LYS A 170 -6.21 -29.11 -5.98
CA LYS A 170 -5.54 -28.44 -7.10
C LYS A 170 -6.48 -28.19 -8.29
N ASP A 171 -7.24 -29.21 -8.69
CA ASP A 171 -8.12 -29.09 -9.86
C ASP A 171 -9.23 -28.04 -9.64
N CYS A 172 -9.80 -27.98 -8.43
CA CYS A 172 -10.76 -26.93 -8.09
C CYS A 172 -10.10 -25.54 -8.08
N HIS A 173 -8.91 -25.42 -7.50
CA HIS A 173 -8.16 -24.16 -7.48
C HIS A 173 -7.86 -23.64 -8.89
N ASP A 174 -7.37 -24.52 -9.76
CA ASP A 174 -7.00 -24.17 -11.13
C ASP A 174 -8.24 -23.77 -11.96
N GLU A 175 -9.39 -24.43 -11.75
CA GLU A 175 -10.67 -24.02 -12.35
C GLU A 175 -11.13 -22.65 -11.84
N ILE A 176 -11.00 -22.38 -10.54
CA ILE A 176 -11.32 -21.07 -9.96
C ILE A 176 -10.48 -19.97 -10.60
N GLU A 177 -9.16 -20.15 -10.69
CA GLU A 177 -8.25 -19.22 -11.35
C GLU A 177 -8.62 -19.02 -12.84
N ALA A 178 -8.91 -20.11 -13.56
CA ALA A 178 -9.27 -20.06 -14.98
C ALA A 178 -10.65 -19.41 -15.23
N SER A 179 -11.59 -19.57 -14.31
CA SER A 179 -12.98 -19.08 -14.44
C SER A 179 -13.10 -17.56 -14.35
N LYS A 180 -12.07 -16.86 -13.86
CA LYS A 180 -12.08 -15.41 -13.57
C LYS A 180 -13.23 -14.98 -12.66
N ILE A 181 -13.84 -15.91 -11.93
CA ILE A 181 -14.89 -15.61 -10.96
C ILE A 181 -14.28 -14.72 -9.87
N ASN A 182 -15.05 -13.73 -9.38
CA ASN A 182 -14.63 -12.93 -8.25
C ASN A 182 -14.64 -13.79 -6.98
N LEU A 183 -13.52 -14.47 -6.75
CA LEU A 183 -13.37 -15.48 -5.71
C LEU A 183 -13.63 -14.91 -4.32
N LYS A 184 -13.17 -13.68 -4.04
CA LYS A 184 -13.40 -13.04 -2.75
C LYS A 184 -14.88 -12.81 -2.50
N ALA A 185 -15.60 -12.20 -3.45
CA ALA A 185 -17.03 -11.95 -3.31
C ALA A 185 -17.82 -13.25 -3.13
N ASN A 186 -17.43 -14.33 -3.81
CA ASN A 186 -18.08 -15.62 -3.70
C ASN A 186 -17.74 -16.35 -2.40
N CYS A 187 -16.47 -16.36 -1.97
CA CYS A 187 -16.08 -16.89 -0.67
C CYS A 187 -16.76 -16.11 0.47
N ASP A 188 -16.79 -14.77 0.39
CA ASP A 188 -17.47 -13.93 1.38
C ASP A 188 -18.97 -14.21 1.39
N GLN A 189 -19.62 -14.33 0.23
CA GLN A 189 -21.05 -14.64 0.14
C GLN A 189 -21.38 -16.03 0.67
N ILE A 190 -20.57 -17.04 0.33
CA ILE A 190 -20.78 -18.42 0.78
C ILE A 190 -20.54 -18.56 2.29
N LEU A 191 -19.44 -17.97 2.81
CA LEU A 191 -19.09 -18.04 4.22
C LEU A 191 -20.01 -17.18 5.10
N SER A 192 -20.41 -15.98 4.63
CA SER A 192 -21.30 -15.08 5.39
C SER A 192 -22.76 -15.50 5.34
N LYS A 193 -23.28 -15.95 4.19
CA LYS A 193 -24.68 -16.38 4.05
C LYS A 193 -24.90 -17.84 4.43
N ARG A 194 -23.85 -18.56 4.89
CA ARG A 194 -23.88 -19.99 5.23
C ARG A 194 -24.61 -20.81 4.17
N LEU A 195 -24.24 -20.59 2.91
CA LEU A 195 -24.80 -21.38 1.82
C LEU A 195 -24.45 -22.85 2.06
N ARG A 196 -25.32 -23.75 1.59
CA ARG A 196 -25.13 -25.21 1.71
C ARG A 196 -24.66 -25.84 0.40
N GLU A 197 -24.61 -25.05 -0.67
CA GLU A 197 -24.24 -25.46 -2.00
C GLU A 197 -23.67 -24.29 -2.80
N LEU A 198 -23.01 -24.61 -3.92
CA LEU A 198 -22.55 -23.60 -4.87
C LEU A 198 -23.74 -22.96 -5.59
N PRO A 199 -23.69 -21.66 -5.89
CA PRO A 199 -24.65 -21.03 -6.77
C PRO A 199 -24.75 -21.74 -8.14
N GLU A 200 -25.96 -21.87 -8.69
CA GLU A 200 -26.23 -22.57 -9.96
C GLU A 200 -25.50 -21.96 -11.16
N ASP A 201 -25.22 -20.66 -11.10
CA ASP A 201 -24.44 -19.93 -12.10
C ASP A 201 -22.93 -20.22 -12.01
N ILE A 202 -22.46 -20.76 -10.88
CA ILE A 202 -21.05 -21.07 -10.62
C ILE A 202 -20.73 -22.55 -10.84
N LYS A 203 -21.67 -23.45 -10.49
CA LYS A 203 -21.55 -24.89 -10.70
C LYS A 203 -21.01 -25.28 -12.10
N PRO A 204 -21.51 -24.73 -13.23
CA PRO A 204 -21.02 -25.12 -14.56
C PRO A 204 -19.61 -24.61 -14.86
N LEU A 205 -19.13 -23.59 -14.15
CA LEU A 205 -17.78 -23.03 -14.33
C LEU A 205 -16.71 -23.80 -13.56
N LEU A 206 -17.11 -24.56 -12.54
CA LEU A 206 -16.22 -25.27 -11.62
C LEU A 206 -16.58 -26.77 -11.52
N PRO A 207 -16.52 -27.52 -12.63
CA PRO A 207 -17.01 -28.90 -12.69
C PRO A 207 -16.25 -29.86 -11.76
N SER A 208 -14.98 -29.57 -11.43
CA SER A 208 -14.17 -30.37 -10.50
C SER A 208 -14.30 -29.90 -9.05
N CYS A 209 -14.98 -28.77 -8.81
CA CYS A 209 -15.12 -28.19 -7.49
C CYS A 209 -16.48 -28.52 -6.85
N THR A 210 -16.48 -29.48 -5.93
CA THR A 210 -17.63 -29.70 -5.04
C THR A 210 -17.72 -28.59 -3.99
N PHE A 211 -18.90 -28.39 -3.42
CA PHE A 211 -19.10 -27.35 -2.40
C PHE A 211 -18.09 -27.43 -1.22
N PRO A 212 -17.78 -28.61 -0.64
CA PRO A 212 -16.75 -28.72 0.39
C PRO A 212 -15.34 -28.32 -0.10
N ARG A 213 -14.95 -28.74 -1.30
CA ARG A 213 -13.65 -28.38 -1.89
C ARG A 213 -13.54 -26.88 -2.12
N PHE A 214 -14.62 -26.25 -2.55
CA PHE A 214 -14.67 -24.80 -2.73
C PHE A 214 -14.47 -24.07 -1.39
N ILE A 215 -15.11 -24.54 -0.31
CA ILE A 215 -14.92 -24.00 1.04
C ILE A 215 -13.48 -24.16 1.50
N ASP A 216 -12.86 -25.32 1.27
CA ASP A 216 -11.47 -25.59 1.66
C ASP A 216 -10.49 -24.70 0.90
N VAL A 217 -10.71 -24.51 -0.41
CA VAL A 217 -9.94 -23.55 -1.23
C VAL A 217 -10.13 -22.12 -0.73
N CYS A 218 -11.37 -21.69 -0.45
CA CYS A 218 -11.63 -20.39 0.19
C CYS A 218 -10.88 -20.28 1.53
N GLY A 219 -10.90 -21.33 2.35
CA GLY A 219 -10.21 -21.38 3.64
C GLY A 219 -8.69 -21.25 3.50
N LEU A 220 -8.06 -21.91 2.52
CA LEU A 220 -6.63 -21.85 2.26
C LEU A 220 -6.21 -20.49 1.71
N LEU A 221 -6.98 -19.94 0.77
CA LEU A 221 -6.68 -18.65 0.15
C LEU A 221 -6.97 -17.47 1.09
N ILE A 222 -7.87 -17.63 2.06
CA ILE A 222 -8.14 -16.63 3.11
C ILE A 222 -7.15 -16.78 4.28
N LYS A 223 -6.81 -18.02 4.70
CA LYS A 223 -5.86 -18.26 5.82
C LYS A 223 -4.40 -18.09 5.43
N GLY A 224 -4.01 -18.42 4.19
CA GLY A 224 -2.67 -18.20 3.65
C GLY A 224 -2.30 -16.72 3.44
N ARG A 225 -3.24 -15.80 3.74
CA ARG A 225 -3.04 -14.35 3.74
C ARG A 225 -2.81 -13.76 5.15
N LYS A 226 -2.71 -14.58 6.21
CA LYS A 226 -2.38 -14.13 7.57
C LYS A 226 -0.88 -14.13 7.83
#